data_AF-A0A1J7CNL3-F1
#
_entry.id   AF-A0A1J7CNL3-F1
#
_cell.length_a   1.000
_cell.length_b   1.000
_cell.length_c   1.000
_cell.angle_alpha   90.00
_cell.angle_beta   90.00
_cell.angle_gamma   90.00
#
_symmetry.space_group_name_H-M   'P 1'
#
loop_
_entity.id
_entity.type
_entity.pdbx_description
1 polymer ?
#
loop_
_entity_poly.entity_id
_entity_poly.type
_entity_poly.pdbx_seq_one_letter_code
_entity_poly.pdbx_strand_id
1 'polypeptide(L)'
;MKKVLLRKTLFSLLLLLSFAIGFSQNVPLSKYAKISVITCGLGNETYSYFGHTAIRVADPINNLDVVYNYGAFDFRTPNFVAKFTKGDLQYFAVAHSFADFINDYTSEKRSVFEQELLVSPELKQKLFDKLNAVLFSNERYYTYKFIDKNCTSMVVDVINSTLGSNVIVKKQDTDKTYRSILFPYFNGHFYDQLGTSIIFGTKVDQLGTKIFLPFELKNSLEDTTFQGHLLAAKSQTLLSFEKETPSSWWNNIYTYLFILGFVVVVHNKVVDKIYLLILSLMGIFFVSVGFYSFHQELAMNYNVLLFSPFLLILIFFSIAKNKRWTYRFAVLHLIFLIVYSIFMINKAHFLIVLPMIITSGFVLVRVAIRNKKRIPIII
;
A
#
# COMPACT_ATOMS: atom_id res chain seq x y z
N MET A 1 -30.25 31.24 57.82
CA MET A 1 -30.26 30.22 56.74
C MET A 1 -30.18 30.80 55.33
N LYS A 2 -31.03 31.77 54.92
CA LYS A 2 -31.03 32.33 53.54
C LYS A 2 -29.67 32.88 53.05
N LYS A 3 -28.91 33.60 53.89
CA LYS A 3 -27.57 34.12 53.53
C LYS A 3 -26.52 33.02 53.28
N VAL A 4 -26.59 31.91 54.01
CA VAL A 4 -25.68 30.77 53.83
C VAL A 4 -26.02 30.01 52.57
N LEU A 5 -27.32 29.84 52.28
CA LEU A 5 -27.78 29.24 51.03
C LEU A 5 -27.32 30.08 49.83
N LEU A 6 -27.54 31.40 49.85
CA LEU A 6 -27.09 32.32 48.79
C LEU A 6 -25.58 32.27 48.54
N ARG A 7 -24.76 32.22 49.61
CA ARG A 7 -23.30 32.07 49.49
C ARG A 7 -22.89 30.74 48.87
N LYS A 8 -23.55 29.63 49.24
CA LYS A 8 -23.31 28.31 48.64
C LYS A 8 -23.70 28.28 47.17
N THR A 9 -24.86 28.83 46.82
CA THR A 9 -25.30 28.91 45.41
C THR A 9 -24.37 29.77 44.57
N LEU A 10 -23.91 30.92 45.10
CA LEU A 10 -22.97 31.81 44.43
C LEU A 10 -21.61 31.13 44.21
N PHE A 11 -21.11 30.40 45.21
CA PHE A 11 -19.86 29.64 45.09
C PHE A 11 -19.97 28.51 44.05
N SER A 12 -21.07 27.75 44.05
CA SER A 12 -21.32 26.72 43.04
C SER A 12 -21.45 27.30 41.63
N LEU A 13 -22.06 28.47 41.49
CA LEU A 13 -22.18 29.18 40.21
C LEU A 13 -20.82 29.68 39.71
N LEU A 14 -19.99 30.24 40.60
CA LEU A 14 -18.61 30.65 40.30
C LEU A 14 -17.73 29.46 39.90
N LEU A 15 -17.89 28.31 40.56
CA LEU A 15 -17.19 27.08 40.22
C LEU A 15 -17.60 26.59 38.82
N LEU A 16 -18.91 26.56 38.53
CA LEU A 16 -19.43 26.17 37.20
C LEU A 16 -18.98 27.12 36.09
N LEU A 17 -18.93 28.43 36.35
CA LEU A 17 -18.40 29.43 35.42
C LEU A 17 -16.89 29.26 35.19
N SER A 18 -16.12 28.81 36.18
CA SER A 18 -14.68 28.55 36.01
C SER A 18 -14.38 27.35 35.10
N PHE A 19 -15.29 26.37 35.01
CA PHE A 19 -15.18 25.27 34.05
C PHE A 19 -15.63 25.65 32.62
N ALA A 20 -16.45 26.69 32.48
CA ALA A 20 -17.00 27.09 31.17
C ALA A 20 -16.05 27.95 30.32
N ILE A 21 -14.97 28.51 30.91
CA ILE A 21 -14.05 29.47 30.26
C ILE A 21 -12.64 28.86 30.04
N GLY A 22 -12.52 27.52 30.11
CA GLY A 22 -11.29 26.82 29.76
C GLY A 22 -11.11 26.74 28.24
N PHE A 23 -10.53 27.77 27.62
CA PHE A 23 -9.98 27.61 26.28
C PHE A 23 -8.67 26.82 26.38
N SER A 24 -8.61 25.64 25.77
CA SER A 24 -7.32 24.98 25.53
C SER A 24 -6.49 25.91 24.65
N GLN A 25 -5.44 26.50 25.21
CA GLN A 25 -4.54 27.35 24.43
C GLN A 25 -3.67 26.46 23.54
N ASN A 26 -3.56 26.81 22.26
CA ASN A 26 -2.50 26.25 21.42
C ASN A 26 -1.17 26.65 22.04
N VAL A 27 -0.35 25.67 22.40
CA VAL A 27 0.96 25.91 23.01
C VAL A 27 1.84 26.59 21.96
N PRO A 28 2.29 27.85 22.18
CA PRO A 28 3.24 28.47 21.29
C PRO A 28 4.58 27.74 21.42
N LEU A 29 5.12 27.29 20.30
CA LEU A 29 6.44 26.70 20.21
C LEU A 29 7.49 27.72 20.62
N SER A 30 8.46 27.27 21.40
CA SER A 30 9.61 28.09 21.77
C SER A 30 10.56 28.27 20.59
N LYS A 31 11.48 29.24 20.70
CA LYS A 31 12.56 29.44 19.72
C LYS A 31 13.50 28.23 19.57
N TYR A 32 13.46 27.28 20.51
CA TYR A 32 14.24 26.05 20.49
C TYR A 32 13.50 24.86 19.87
N ALA A 33 12.26 25.07 19.41
CA ALA A 33 11.47 24.02 18.79
C ALA A 33 12.08 23.55 17.46
N LYS A 34 12.03 22.24 17.26
CA LYS A 34 12.46 21.53 16.06
C LYS A 34 11.29 20.75 15.49
N ILE A 35 11.18 20.79 14.17
CA ILE A 35 10.24 19.94 13.44
C ILE A 35 11.06 19.15 12.43
N SER A 36 10.92 17.83 12.44
CA SER A 36 11.70 16.94 11.60
C SER A 36 10.79 15.98 10.83
N VAL A 37 11.20 15.64 9.61
CA VAL A 37 10.64 14.49 8.90
C VAL A 37 11.43 13.25 9.32
N ILE A 38 10.71 12.22 9.75
CA ILE A 38 11.27 10.92 10.10
C ILE A 38 11.02 9.94 8.96
N THR A 39 12.05 9.20 8.57
CA THR A 39 11.98 8.07 7.64
C THR A 39 12.36 6.79 8.37
N CYS A 40 11.47 5.81 8.36
CA CYS A 40 11.69 4.50 8.97
C CYS A 40 11.99 3.45 7.91
N GLY A 41 12.96 2.58 8.21
CA GLY A 41 13.42 1.50 7.35
C GLY A 41 12.35 0.46 7.05
N LEU A 42 12.64 -0.43 6.10
CA LEU A 42 11.71 -1.48 5.69
C LEU A 42 11.59 -2.55 6.77
N GLY A 43 10.43 -3.20 6.86
CA GLY A 43 10.22 -4.37 7.71
C GLY A 43 9.86 -5.63 6.92
N ASN A 44 9.46 -6.68 7.65
CA ASN A 44 9.09 -8.00 7.12
C ASN A 44 7.58 -8.29 7.16
N GLU A 45 6.80 -7.39 7.75
CA GLU A 45 5.35 -7.44 7.69
C GLU A 45 4.84 -6.66 6.49
N THR A 46 3.74 -7.11 5.89
CA THR A 46 3.20 -6.53 4.64
C THR A 46 2.96 -5.01 4.70
N TYR A 47 2.54 -4.48 5.85
CA TYR A 47 2.34 -3.04 6.06
C TYR A 47 3.65 -2.24 6.19
N SER A 48 4.78 -2.92 6.40
CA SER A 48 6.09 -2.34 6.68
C SER A 48 7.09 -2.49 5.52
N TYR A 49 6.75 -3.21 4.45
CA TYR A 49 7.63 -3.48 3.31
C TYR A 49 8.25 -2.23 2.71
N PHE A 50 7.51 -1.11 2.72
CA PHE A 50 7.90 0.14 2.06
C PHE A 50 8.56 1.15 3.01
N GLY A 51 8.65 0.82 4.31
CA GLY A 51 9.05 1.77 5.34
C GLY A 51 7.88 2.60 5.87
N HIS A 52 8.19 3.67 6.59
CA HIS A 52 7.19 4.60 7.10
C HIS A 52 7.71 6.04 7.17
N THR A 53 6.81 7.02 7.10
CA THR A 53 7.13 8.44 7.22
C THR A 53 6.30 9.07 8.33
N ALA A 54 6.93 9.92 9.15
CA ALA A 54 6.26 10.66 10.20
C ALA A 54 6.83 12.09 10.34
N ILE A 55 6.14 12.95 11.10
CA ILE A 55 6.64 14.28 11.48
C ILE A 55 6.86 14.31 12.99
N ARG A 56 8.06 14.63 13.44
CA ARG A 56 8.37 14.86 14.85
C ARG A 56 8.34 16.35 15.16
N VAL A 57 7.73 16.70 16.29
CA VAL A 57 7.79 18.04 16.88
C VAL A 57 8.41 17.92 18.26
N ALA A 58 9.57 18.53 18.44
CA ALA A 58 10.31 18.53 19.69
C ALA A 58 10.52 19.97 20.18
N ASP A 59 10.11 20.27 21.41
CA ASP A 59 10.30 21.56 22.06
C ASP A 59 10.64 21.36 23.55
N PRO A 60 11.92 21.51 23.93
CA PRO A 60 12.37 21.22 25.29
C PRO A 60 11.80 22.21 26.33
N ILE A 61 11.46 23.43 25.94
CA ILE A 61 10.92 24.43 26.88
C ILE A 61 9.49 24.06 27.29
N ASN A 62 8.72 23.52 26.35
CA ASN A 62 7.35 23.08 26.58
C ASN A 62 7.26 21.59 26.96
N ASN A 63 8.38 20.91 27.15
CA ASN A 63 8.46 19.46 27.40
C ASN A 63 7.66 18.63 26.37
N LEU A 64 7.76 19.03 25.10
CA LEU A 64 7.07 18.41 23.98
C LEU A 64 8.06 17.56 23.18
N ASP A 65 7.75 16.28 22.96
CA ASP A 65 8.48 15.44 22.00
C ASP A 65 7.53 14.38 21.43
N VAL A 66 6.86 14.76 20.34
CA VAL A 66 5.70 14.03 19.79
C VAL A 66 5.91 13.71 18.32
N VAL A 67 5.49 12.51 17.91
CA VAL A 67 5.54 12.05 16.53
C VAL A 67 4.13 11.90 15.97
N TYR A 68 3.83 12.67 14.93
CA TYR A 68 2.60 12.64 14.16
C TYR A 68 2.72 11.61 13.04
N ASN A 69 1.84 10.63 13.07
CA ASN A 69 1.79 9.52 12.14
C ASN A 69 0.50 9.55 11.34
N TYR A 70 0.60 9.28 10.05
CA TYR A 70 -0.53 9.02 9.18
C TYR A 70 -0.53 7.54 8.82
N GLY A 71 -1.69 6.88 8.85
CA GLY A 71 -1.82 5.50 8.40
C GLY A 71 -2.16 4.51 9.50
N ALA A 72 -2.58 5.00 10.68
CA ALA A 72 -3.21 4.16 11.68
C ALA A 72 -4.59 3.68 11.20
N PHE A 73 -4.99 2.49 11.63
CA PHE A 73 -6.30 1.91 11.34
C PHE A 73 -6.73 1.02 12.51
N ASP A 74 -8.03 0.71 12.59
CA ASP A 74 -8.59 -0.09 13.70
C ASP A 74 -9.16 -1.41 13.17
N PHE A 75 -8.56 -2.53 13.55
CA PHE A 75 -9.03 -3.89 13.21
C PHE A 75 -10.42 -4.20 13.78
N ARG A 76 -10.89 -3.48 14.81
CA ARG A 76 -12.23 -3.62 15.38
C ARG A 76 -13.30 -2.94 14.52
N THR A 77 -12.93 -2.27 13.44
CA THR A 77 -13.87 -1.66 12.50
C THR A 77 -14.86 -2.72 11.97
N PRO A 78 -16.18 -2.50 12.07
CA PRO A 78 -17.16 -3.44 11.55
C PRO A 78 -16.93 -3.72 10.06
N ASN A 79 -16.93 -5.00 9.69
CA ASN A 79 -16.66 -5.49 8.34
C ASN A 79 -15.28 -5.06 7.79
N PHE A 80 -14.24 -5.02 8.65
CA PHE A 80 -12.88 -4.58 8.30
C PHE A 80 -12.40 -5.11 6.94
N VAL A 81 -12.43 -6.43 6.74
CA VAL A 81 -11.94 -7.07 5.51
C VAL A 81 -12.73 -6.59 4.29
N ALA A 82 -14.06 -6.51 4.38
CA ALA A 82 -14.89 -6.04 3.27
C ALA A 82 -14.60 -4.57 2.93
N LYS A 83 -14.45 -3.72 3.94
CA LYS A 83 -14.10 -2.30 3.75
C LYS A 83 -12.70 -2.12 3.18
N PHE A 84 -11.75 -2.93 3.65
CA PHE A 84 -10.39 -2.97 3.13
C PHE A 84 -10.38 -3.39 1.66
N THR A 85 -11.05 -4.49 1.29
CA THR A 85 -11.13 -4.95 -0.11
C THR A 85 -11.85 -3.94 -1.01
N LYS A 86 -12.89 -3.28 -0.50
CA LYS A 86 -13.61 -2.21 -1.21
C LYS A 86 -12.81 -0.91 -1.29
N GLY A 87 -11.80 -0.71 -0.46
CA GLY A 87 -11.02 0.53 -0.41
C GLY A 87 -11.77 1.71 0.21
N ASP A 88 -12.73 1.47 1.11
CA ASP A 88 -13.41 2.51 1.89
C ASP A 88 -13.09 2.48 3.39
N LEU A 89 -12.11 1.65 3.79
CA LEU A 89 -11.56 1.66 5.15
C LEU A 89 -10.99 3.04 5.49
N GLN A 90 -11.45 3.61 6.60
CA GLN A 90 -10.93 4.88 7.12
C GLN A 90 -9.67 4.63 7.93
N TYR A 91 -8.58 5.24 7.47
CA TYR A 91 -7.34 5.39 8.20
C TYR A 91 -7.39 6.70 8.96
N PHE A 92 -6.50 6.86 9.93
CA PHE A 92 -6.46 8.09 10.71
C PHE A 92 -5.05 8.54 11.08
N ALA A 93 -4.92 9.84 11.32
CA ALA A 93 -3.75 10.43 11.93
C ALA A 93 -3.74 10.18 13.44
N VAL A 94 -2.56 9.89 13.99
CA VAL A 94 -2.32 9.68 15.42
C VAL A 94 -1.05 10.41 15.85
N ALA A 95 -0.92 10.66 17.15
CA ALA A 95 0.30 11.16 17.76
C ALA A 95 0.74 10.25 18.91
N HIS A 96 2.04 10.01 18.99
CA HIS A 96 2.68 9.22 20.04
C HIS A 96 3.88 9.97 20.61
N SER A 97 4.34 9.60 21.81
CA SER A 97 5.60 10.12 22.31
C SER A 97 6.75 9.65 21.40
N PHE A 98 7.78 10.48 21.24
CA PHE A 98 8.95 10.07 20.47
C PHE A 98 9.69 8.88 21.12
N ALA A 99 9.65 8.77 22.45
CA ALA A 99 10.22 7.63 23.17
C ALA A 99 9.54 6.31 22.79
N ASP A 100 8.20 6.26 22.82
CA ASP A 100 7.44 5.06 22.42
C ASP A 100 7.69 4.72 20.96
N PHE A 101 7.68 5.74 20.08
CA PHE A 101 7.99 5.57 18.67
C PHE A 101 9.36 4.91 18.45
N ILE A 102 10.42 5.41 19.09
CA ILE A 102 11.77 4.84 18.97
C ILE A 102 11.84 3.43 19.55
N ASN A 103 11.13 3.15 20.64
CA ASN A 103 11.07 1.81 21.24
C ASN A 103 10.43 0.80 20.29
N ASP A 104 9.35 1.18 19.60
CA ASP A 104 8.68 0.33 18.62
C ASP A 104 9.67 -0.06 17.50
N TYR A 105 10.32 0.91 16.86
CA TYR A 105 11.28 0.63 15.77
C TYR A 105 12.55 -0.09 16.25
N THR A 106 12.94 0.08 17.51
CA THR A 106 14.03 -0.69 18.12
C THR A 106 13.63 -2.16 18.26
N SER A 107 12.41 -2.44 18.74
CA SER A 107 11.89 -3.80 18.88
C SER A 107 11.71 -4.50 17.52
N GLU A 108 11.30 -3.76 16.50
CA GLU A 108 11.18 -4.23 15.12
C GLU A 108 12.52 -4.36 14.39
N LYS A 109 13.64 -3.90 15.00
CA LYS A 109 14.97 -3.80 14.38
C LYS A 109 14.96 -3.05 13.04
N ARG A 110 14.32 -1.89 13.01
CA ARG A 110 14.19 -1.05 11.82
C ARG A 110 14.94 0.26 11.99
N SER A 111 15.76 0.60 11.01
CA SER A 111 16.51 1.86 11.01
C SER A 111 15.58 3.07 11.02
N VAL A 112 15.99 4.16 11.67
CA VAL A 112 15.23 5.42 11.74
C VAL A 112 16.15 6.57 11.39
N PHE A 113 15.71 7.42 10.48
CA PHE A 113 16.43 8.58 9.98
C PHE A 113 15.61 9.85 10.22
N GLU A 114 16.28 10.96 10.53
CA GLU A 114 15.66 12.24 10.84
C GLU A 114 16.25 13.36 9.99
N GLN A 115 15.38 14.21 9.42
CA GLN A 115 15.74 15.42 8.70
C GLN A 115 15.00 16.62 9.30
N GLU A 116 15.72 17.49 10.01
CA GLU A 116 15.16 18.72 10.59
C GLU A 116 14.78 19.70 9.47
N LEU A 117 13.56 20.25 9.53
CA LEU A 117 13.09 21.29 8.63
C LEU A 117 13.71 22.65 9.00
N LEU A 118 14.42 23.25 8.06
CA LEU A 118 15.10 24.54 8.19
C LEU A 118 14.16 25.68 7.81
N VAL A 119 13.05 25.83 8.53
CA VAL A 119 12.03 26.86 8.27
C VAL A 119 11.91 27.84 9.44
N SER A 120 11.32 29.00 9.17
CA SER A 120 11.17 30.06 10.17
C SER A 120 10.31 29.62 11.37
N PRO A 121 10.47 30.23 12.56
CA PRO A 121 9.64 29.92 13.73
C PRO A 121 8.14 30.03 13.45
N GLU A 122 7.71 30.98 12.62
CA GLU A 122 6.31 31.16 12.23
C GLU A 122 5.79 29.99 11.41
N LEU A 123 6.61 29.46 10.48
CA LEU A 123 6.26 28.27 9.70
C LEU A 123 6.26 27.00 10.57
N LYS A 124 7.16 26.90 11.56
CA LYS A 124 7.13 25.81 12.54
C LYS A 124 5.84 25.83 13.35
N GLN A 125 5.45 26.99 13.88
CA GLN A 125 4.18 27.15 14.60
C GLN A 125 2.98 26.79 13.72
N LYS A 126 2.94 27.31 12.49
CA LYS A 126 1.86 27.04 11.54
C LYS A 126 1.74 25.55 11.21
N LEU A 127 2.86 24.83 11.06
CA LEU A 127 2.86 23.39 10.84
C LEU A 127 2.31 22.64 12.06
N PHE A 128 2.79 22.99 13.26
CA PHE A 128 2.32 22.38 14.51
C PHE A 128 0.82 22.61 14.75
N ASP A 129 0.34 23.83 14.54
CA ASP A 129 -1.08 24.16 14.67
C ASP A 129 -1.94 23.34 13.70
N LYS A 130 -1.49 23.18 12.45
CA LYS A 130 -2.17 22.34 11.45
C LYS A 130 -2.20 20.87 11.86
N LEU A 131 -1.09 20.33 12.33
CA LEU A 131 -1.00 18.94 12.78
C LEU A 131 -1.97 18.67 13.94
N ASN A 132 -2.03 19.58 14.91
CA ASN A 132 -2.99 19.49 16.02
C ASN A 132 -4.44 19.65 15.56
N ALA A 133 -4.72 20.63 14.69
CA ALA A 133 -6.07 20.84 14.16
C ALA A 133 -6.59 19.59 13.44
N VAL A 134 -5.74 18.89 12.69
CA VAL A 134 -6.09 17.61 12.06
C VAL A 134 -6.41 16.57 13.12
N LEU A 135 -5.54 16.35 14.12
CA LEU A 135 -5.72 15.31 15.14
C LEU A 135 -7.00 15.45 15.96
N PHE A 136 -7.42 16.67 16.27
CA PHE A 136 -8.59 16.96 17.11
C PHE A 136 -9.87 17.22 16.31
N SER A 137 -9.85 17.07 14.99
CA SER A 137 -11.03 17.22 14.14
C SER A 137 -11.36 15.93 13.39
N ASN A 138 -12.48 15.96 12.64
CA ASN A 138 -12.84 14.87 11.74
C ASN A 138 -11.86 14.74 10.55
N GLU A 139 -11.01 15.73 10.30
CA GLU A 139 -10.00 15.69 9.23
C GLU A 139 -8.89 14.66 9.51
N ARG A 140 -8.77 14.17 10.75
CA ARG A 140 -7.85 13.06 11.04
C ARG A 140 -8.16 11.81 10.23
N TYR A 141 -9.43 11.58 9.87
CA TYR A 141 -9.86 10.39 9.14
C TYR A 141 -9.73 10.59 7.63
N TYR A 142 -9.24 9.56 6.93
CA TYR A 142 -9.13 9.59 5.49
C TYR A 142 -9.16 8.20 4.86
N THR A 143 -9.62 8.12 3.61
CA THR A 143 -9.52 6.91 2.80
C THR A 143 -8.11 6.76 2.25
N TYR A 144 -7.42 5.70 2.64
CA TYR A 144 -6.07 5.39 2.17
C TYR A 144 -6.06 5.02 0.70
N LYS A 145 -5.07 5.54 -0.03
CA LYS A 145 -4.76 5.16 -1.41
C LYS A 145 -3.26 4.94 -1.50
N PHE A 146 -2.84 3.74 -1.89
CA PHE A 146 -1.45 3.32 -1.76
C PHE A 146 -0.45 4.28 -2.44
N ILE A 147 -0.77 4.82 -3.62
CA ILE A 147 0.09 5.80 -4.31
C ILE A 147 -0.33 7.24 -3.99
N ASP A 148 -1.64 7.52 -3.94
CA ASP A 148 -2.13 8.91 -3.94
C ASP A 148 -2.33 9.50 -2.54
N LYS A 149 -2.53 8.66 -1.51
CA LYS A 149 -2.93 9.10 -0.17
C LYS A 149 -2.46 8.11 0.89
N ASN A 150 -1.17 8.17 1.21
CA ASN A 150 -0.50 7.31 2.17
C ASN A 150 0.29 8.12 3.21
N CYS A 151 1.04 7.47 4.10
CA CYS A 151 1.80 8.17 5.15
C CYS A 151 2.77 9.22 4.59
N THR A 152 3.46 8.90 3.49
CA THR A 152 4.42 9.78 2.85
C THR A 152 3.75 10.94 2.12
N SER A 153 2.73 10.68 1.30
CA SER A 153 2.05 11.73 0.54
C SER A 153 1.31 12.71 1.46
N MET A 154 0.75 12.22 2.58
CA MET A 154 0.13 13.09 3.60
C MET A 154 1.16 14.03 4.25
N VAL A 155 2.37 13.55 4.51
CA VAL A 155 3.49 14.39 5.03
C VAL A 155 3.93 15.42 3.98
N VAL A 156 4.03 15.03 2.71
CA VAL A 156 4.32 15.97 1.61
C VAL A 156 3.25 17.07 1.53
N ASP A 157 1.97 16.69 1.55
CA ASP A 157 0.84 17.61 1.43
C ASP A 157 0.76 18.59 2.61
N VAL A 158 0.95 18.11 3.85
CA VAL A 158 0.90 18.99 5.02
C VAL A 158 2.07 19.98 5.06
N ILE A 159 3.27 19.56 4.64
CA ILE A 159 4.42 20.46 4.57
C ILE A 159 4.25 21.48 3.44
N ASN A 160 4.00 21.05 2.20
CA ASN A 160 3.81 21.95 1.06
C ASN A 160 2.67 22.96 1.32
N SER A 161 1.54 22.52 1.86
CA SER A 161 0.43 23.42 2.20
C SER A 161 0.78 24.41 3.31
N THR A 162 1.71 24.07 4.21
CA THR A 162 2.21 24.98 5.26
C THR A 162 3.09 26.06 4.65
N LEU A 163 4.01 25.65 3.78
CA LEU A 163 4.91 26.53 3.03
C LEU A 163 4.15 27.45 2.05
N GLY A 164 2.94 27.04 1.63
CA GLY A 164 2.12 27.79 0.66
C GLY A 164 2.61 27.62 -0.78
N SER A 165 3.46 26.62 -1.04
CA SER A 165 4.03 26.32 -2.35
C SER A 165 4.30 24.82 -2.49
N ASN A 166 4.31 24.33 -3.74
CA ASN A 166 4.57 22.92 -4.05
C ASN A 166 6.06 22.71 -4.34
N VAL A 167 6.90 22.71 -3.30
CA VAL A 167 8.36 22.60 -3.44
C VAL A 167 8.89 21.19 -3.24
N ILE A 168 8.23 20.38 -2.40
CA ILE A 168 8.57 18.97 -2.25
C ILE A 168 7.93 18.21 -3.39
N VAL A 169 8.74 17.89 -4.41
CA VAL A 169 8.37 17.16 -5.62
C VAL A 169 9.34 16.01 -5.85
N LYS A 170 8.90 14.99 -6.57
CA LYS A 170 9.75 13.85 -6.89
C LYS A 170 10.88 14.27 -7.83
N LYS A 171 12.11 13.87 -7.51
CA LYS A 171 13.31 14.20 -8.30
C LYS A 171 13.97 13.00 -8.97
N GLN A 172 13.79 11.81 -8.40
CA GLN A 172 14.43 10.58 -8.85
C GLN A 172 13.38 9.63 -9.43
N ASP A 173 13.80 8.73 -10.33
CA ASP A 173 12.97 7.64 -10.88
C ASP A 173 11.65 8.11 -11.53
N THR A 174 11.59 9.34 -12.05
CA THR A 174 10.39 9.89 -12.71
C THR A 174 10.11 9.26 -14.08
N ASP A 175 11.12 8.61 -14.66
CA ASP A 175 11.09 7.87 -15.92
C ASP A 175 10.72 6.37 -15.73
N LYS A 176 10.66 5.89 -14.49
CA LYS A 176 10.25 4.51 -14.16
C LYS A 176 8.76 4.44 -13.86
N THR A 177 8.16 3.28 -14.11
CA THR A 177 6.76 3.03 -13.71
C THR A 177 6.63 2.79 -12.21
N TYR A 178 5.48 3.10 -11.61
CA TYR A 178 5.22 2.76 -10.20
C TYR A 178 5.47 1.26 -9.91
N ARG A 179 5.13 0.39 -10.85
CA ARG A 179 5.34 -1.06 -10.74
C ARG A 179 6.83 -1.40 -10.67
N SER A 180 7.64 -0.81 -11.55
CA SER A 180 9.10 -1.03 -11.53
C SER A 180 9.73 -0.52 -10.23
N ILE A 181 9.21 0.57 -9.67
CA ILE A 181 9.67 1.13 -8.40
C ILE A 181 9.27 0.20 -7.22
N LEU A 182 8.05 -0.35 -7.25
CA LEU A 182 7.52 -1.17 -6.18
C LEU A 182 8.05 -2.60 -6.17
N PHE A 183 8.30 -3.19 -7.34
CA PHE A 183 8.62 -4.60 -7.49
C PHE A 183 9.77 -5.09 -6.58
N PRO A 184 10.89 -4.34 -6.41
CA PRO A 184 11.99 -4.75 -5.54
C PRO A 184 11.67 -4.74 -4.04
N TYR A 185 10.66 -3.98 -3.60
CA TYR A 185 10.30 -3.91 -2.17
C TYR A 185 9.74 -5.23 -1.62
N PHE A 186 9.23 -6.10 -2.51
CA PHE A 186 8.76 -7.43 -2.17
C PHE A 186 9.86 -8.50 -2.19
N ASN A 187 11.12 -8.13 -2.43
CA ASN A 187 12.22 -9.09 -2.43
C ASN A 187 12.32 -9.80 -1.08
N GLY A 188 12.36 -11.13 -1.13
CA GLY A 188 12.31 -11.96 0.08
C GLY A 188 10.90 -12.45 0.47
N HIS A 189 9.86 -11.92 -0.18
CA HIS A 189 8.46 -12.27 0.07
C HIS A 189 7.81 -12.74 -1.24
N PHE A 190 8.22 -13.93 -1.70
CA PHE A 190 7.89 -14.43 -3.04
C PHE A 190 6.39 -14.41 -3.37
N TYR A 191 5.53 -14.91 -2.48
CA TYR A 191 4.09 -14.96 -2.73
C TYR A 191 3.42 -13.59 -2.70
N ASP A 192 3.94 -12.64 -1.92
CA ASP A 192 3.46 -11.25 -1.95
C ASP A 192 3.89 -10.55 -3.24
N GLN A 193 5.14 -10.80 -3.68
CA GLN A 193 5.63 -10.33 -4.97
C GLN A 193 4.79 -10.90 -6.12
N LEU A 194 4.46 -12.19 -6.09
CA LEU A 194 3.58 -12.84 -7.07
C LEU A 194 2.15 -12.27 -6.99
N GLY A 195 1.57 -12.17 -5.80
CA GLY A 195 0.22 -11.69 -5.56
C GLY A 195 0.03 -10.24 -6.03
N THR A 196 0.95 -9.35 -5.69
CA THR A 196 0.94 -7.96 -6.16
C THR A 196 1.18 -7.85 -7.66
N SER A 197 2.01 -8.72 -8.23
CA SER A 197 2.24 -8.80 -9.68
C SER A 197 0.96 -9.09 -10.45
N ILE A 198 0.09 -9.97 -9.95
CA ILE A 198 -1.13 -10.40 -10.64
C ILE A 198 -2.36 -9.58 -10.28
N ILE A 199 -2.44 -9.00 -9.08
CA ILE A 199 -3.64 -8.26 -8.64
C ILE A 199 -3.66 -6.81 -9.13
N PHE A 200 -2.49 -6.19 -9.32
CA PHE A 200 -2.41 -4.80 -9.78
C PHE A 200 -2.76 -4.67 -11.27
N GLY A 201 -3.56 -3.66 -11.58
CA GLY A 201 -3.93 -3.28 -12.94
C GLY A 201 -3.03 -2.21 -13.54
N THR A 202 -3.61 -1.33 -14.37
CA THR A 202 -2.83 -0.41 -15.22
C THR A 202 -2.28 0.81 -14.51
N LYS A 203 -2.86 1.23 -13.39
CA LYS A 203 -2.40 2.43 -12.66
C LYS A 203 -0.93 2.33 -12.25
N VAL A 204 -0.50 1.16 -11.78
CA VAL A 204 0.91 0.97 -11.40
C VAL A 204 1.85 0.91 -12.61
N ASP A 205 1.33 0.76 -13.83
CA ASP A 205 2.13 0.79 -15.05
C ASP A 205 2.36 2.22 -15.58
N GLN A 206 1.79 3.24 -14.91
CA GLN A 206 2.05 4.65 -15.22
C GLN A 206 3.40 5.09 -14.65
N LEU A 207 3.95 6.17 -15.21
CA LEU A 207 5.19 6.80 -14.72
C LEU A 207 5.04 7.26 -13.28
N GLY A 208 6.04 6.93 -12.47
CA GLY A 208 6.07 7.15 -11.04
C GLY A 208 6.43 8.58 -10.69
N THR A 209 5.57 9.55 -10.98
CA THR A 209 5.88 10.99 -10.84
C THR A 209 5.60 11.57 -9.45
N LYS A 210 4.85 10.87 -8.61
CA LYS A 210 4.57 11.29 -7.23
C LYS A 210 5.58 10.72 -6.24
N ILE A 211 5.82 11.47 -5.16
CA ILE A 211 6.48 10.92 -3.96
C ILE A 211 5.43 10.11 -3.21
N PHE A 212 5.65 8.82 -3.08
CA PHE A 212 4.74 7.93 -2.36
C PHE A 212 5.49 6.96 -1.44
N LEU A 213 6.80 6.83 -1.57
CA LEU A 213 7.63 6.00 -0.70
C LEU A 213 8.46 6.85 0.29
N PRO A 214 8.63 6.41 1.54
CA PRO A 214 9.40 7.11 2.56
C PRO A 214 10.81 7.52 2.12
N PHE A 215 11.55 6.60 1.48
CA PHE A 215 12.90 6.89 1.00
C PHE A 215 12.91 7.84 -0.22
N GLU A 216 11.85 7.88 -1.03
CA GLU A 216 11.73 8.89 -2.09
C GLU A 216 11.60 10.29 -1.49
N LEU A 217 10.83 10.43 -0.40
CA LEU A 217 10.69 11.70 0.31
C LEU A 217 12.03 12.10 0.93
N LYS A 218 12.67 11.18 1.66
CA LYS A 218 13.98 11.41 2.29
C LYS A 218 14.99 11.96 1.28
N ASN A 219 15.15 11.28 0.15
CA ASN A 219 16.07 11.68 -0.91
C ASN A 219 15.64 13.01 -1.55
N SER A 220 14.34 13.22 -1.78
CA SER A 220 13.86 14.48 -2.37
C SER A 220 14.12 15.68 -1.45
N LEU A 221 14.04 15.49 -0.13
CA LEU A 221 14.32 16.53 0.86
C LEU A 221 15.79 16.96 0.90
N GLU A 222 16.73 16.07 0.57
CA GLU A 222 18.17 16.39 0.57
C GLU A 222 18.53 17.52 -0.41
N ASP A 223 17.77 17.62 -1.51
CA ASP A 223 18.01 18.62 -2.55
C ASP A 223 16.93 19.71 -2.60
N THR A 224 15.86 19.62 -1.79
CA THR A 224 14.72 20.56 -1.88
C THR A 224 15.10 21.91 -1.32
N THR A 225 14.84 22.97 -2.08
CA THR A 225 15.07 24.35 -1.65
C THR A 225 13.76 25.09 -1.46
N PHE A 226 13.75 25.99 -0.49
CA PHE A 226 12.64 26.90 -0.20
C PHE A 226 13.24 28.25 0.21
N GLN A 227 12.74 29.35 -0.36
CA GLN A 227 13.25 30.70 -0.08
C GLN A 227 14.79 30.83 -0.19
N GLY A 228 15.39 30.21 -1.22
CA GLY A 228 16.82 30.35 -1.53
C GLY A 228 17.79 29.52 -0.67
N HIS A 229 17.29 28.68 0.25
CA HIS A 229 18.10 27.77 1.07
C HIS A 229 17.51 26.35 1.06
N LEU A 230 18.25 25.37 1.57
CA LEU A 230 17.77 24.00 1.72
C LEU A 230 16.60 23.95 2.70
N LEU A 231 15.54 23.22 2.34
CA LEU A 231 14.33 23.06 3.16
C LEU A 231 14.59 22.16 4.38
N ALA A 232 15.50 21.21 4.28
CA ALA A 232 15.81 20.26 5.34
C ALA A 232 17.32 20.13 5.55
N ALA A 233 17.71 19.86 6.79
CA ALA A 233 19.08 19.49 7.13
C ALA A 233 19.45 18.13 6.53
N LYS A 234 20.75 17.83 6.52
CA LYS A 234 21.23 16.49 6.17
C LYS A 234 20.61 15.45 7.10
N SER A 235 20.31 14.28 6.54
CA SER A 235 19.75 13.16 7.30
C SER A 235 20.68 12.72 8.41
N GLN A 236 20.16 12.65 9.64
CA GLN A 236 20.78 12.03 10.79
C GLN A 236 20.25 10.61 10.97
N THR A 237 21.12 9.65 11.28
CA THR A 237 20.69 8.29 11.65
C THR A 237 20.46 8.24 13.15
N LEU A 238 19.24 7.88 13.56
CA LEU A 238 18.84 7.71 14.96
C LEU A 238 18.94 6.25 15.39
N LEU A 239 18.50 5.33 14.54
CA LEU A 239 18.63 3.89 14.71
C LEU A 239 19.22 3.28 13.43
N SER A 240 20.12 2.31 13.59
CA SER A 240 20.74 1.61 12.47
C SER A 240 20.65 0.10 12.69
N PHE A 241 19.97 -0.57 11.78
CA PHE A 241 19.78 -2.00 11.74
C PHE A 241 19.92 -2.49 10.30
N GLU A 242 20.50 -3.66 10.11
CA GLU A 242 20.48 -4.37 8.83
C GLU A 242 19.13 -5.07 8.65
N LYS A 243 18.53 -4.93 7.47
CA LYS A 243 17.28 -5.65 7.15
C LYS A 243 17.59 -7.13 6.97
N GLU A 244 17.11 -7.96 7.89
CA GLU A 244 17.10 -9.41 7.74
C GLU A 244 15.78 -9.85 7.12
N THR A 245 15.82 -10.53 5.97
CA THR A 245 14.63 -11.18 5.40
C THR A 245 14.50 -12.58 6.03
N PRO A 246 13.33 -12.95 6.58
CA PRO A 246 13.12 -14.26 7.16
C PRO A 246 13.26 -15.35 6.10
N SER A 247 13.99 -16.43 6.42
CA SER A 247 14.01 -17.62 5.58
C SER A 247 12.69 -18.40 5.73
N SER A 248 12.17 -18.91 4.63
CA SER A 248 10.93 -19.70 4.63
C SER A 248 11.03 -20.87 3.66
N TRP A 249 10.80 -22.07 4.19
CA TRP A 249 10.68 -23.28 3.36
C TRP A 249 9.47 -23.21 2.42
N TRP A 250 8.46 -22.38 2.76
CA TRP A 250 7.26 -22.19 1.95
C TRP A 250 7.37 -21.00 0.99
N ASN A 251 7.77 -19.82 1.49
CA ASN A 251 7.70 -18.56 0.73
C ASN A 251 8.89 -18.38 -0.23
N ASN A 252 8.96 -19.21 -1.27
CA ASN A 252 10.03 -19.17 -2.27
C ASN A 252 9.54 -19.64 -3.65
N ILE A 253 10.39 -19.45 -4.67
CA ILE A 253 10.07 -19.84 -6.04
C ILE A 253 9.95 -21.35 -6.23
N TYR A 254 10.66 -22.17 -5.43
CA TYR A 254 10.71 -23.62 -5.62
C TYR A 254 9.39 -24.29 -5.29
N THR A 255 8.71 -23.88 -4.22
CA THR A 255 7.37 -24.38 -3.86
C THR A 255 6.34 -24.03 -4.93
N TYR A 256 6.42 -22.81 -5.47
CA TYR A 256 5.60 -22.39 -6.59
C TYR A 256 5.84 -23.23 -7.86
N LEU A 257 7.10 -23.42 -8.25
CA LEU A 257 7.45 -24.26 -9.40
C LEU A 257 7.08 -25.72 -9.19
N PHE A 258 7.19 -26.24 -7.96
CA PHE A 258 6.77 -27.59 -7.62
C PHE A 258 5.27 -27.78 -7.82
N ILE A 259 4.45 -26.84 -7.31
CA ILE A 259 2.98 -26.88 -7.47
C ILE A 259 2.61 -26.83 -8.96
N LEU A 260 3.19 -25.92 -9.72
CA LEU A 260 2.93 -25.81 -11.16
C LEU A 260 3.44 -27.03 -11.95
N GLY A 261 4.63 -27.52 -11.60
CA GLY A 261 5.22 -28.74 -12.16
C GLY A 261 4.33 -29.96 -11.93
N PHE A 262 3.76 -30.11 -10.73
CA PHE A 262 2.79 -31.15 -10.42
C PHE A 262 1.57 -31.09 -11.36
N VAL A 263 1.01 -29.90 -11.59
CA VAL A 263 -0.13 -29.72 -12.53
C VAL A 263 0.24 -30.15 -13.96
N VAL A 264 1.48 -29.89 -14.38
CA VAL A 264 1.98 -30.32 -15.69
C VAL A 264 2.16 -31.84 -15.76
N VAL A 265 2.85 -32.44 -14.79
CA VAL A 265 3.29 -33.85 -14.83
C VAL A 265 2.16 -34.85 -14.59
N VAL A 266 1.23 -34.58 -13.68
CA VAL A 266 0.20 -35.55 -13.25
C VAL A 266 -0.75 -35.96 -14.39
N HIS A 267 -0.81 -35.17 -15.47
CA HIS A 267 -1.56 -35.45 -16.69
C HIS A 267 -3.03 -35.89 -16.48
N ASN A 268 -3.69 -35.42 -15.41
CA ASN A 268 -5.02 -35.85 -14.99
C ASN A 268 -6.11 -34.81 -15.31
N LYS A 269 -7.25 -35.25 -15.86
CA LYS A 269 -8.37 -34.37 -16.25
C LYS A 269 -9.01 -33.62 -15.09
N VAL A 270 -9.01 -34.18 -13.88
CA VAL A 270 -9.55 -33.55 -12.68
C VAL A 270 -8.60 -32.44 -12.21
N VAL A 271 -7.30 -32.72 -12.18
CA VAL A 271 -6.27 -31.72 -11.84
C VAL A 271 -6.30 -30.54 -12.81
N ASP A 272 -6.41 -30.79 -14.11
CA ASP A 272 -6.56 -29.74 -15.13
C ASP A 272 -7.79 -28.87 -14.85
N LYS A 273 -8.95 -29.47 -14.51
CA LYS A 273 -10.18 -28.72 -14.21
C LYS A 273 -10.07 -27.93 -12.91
N ILE A 274 -9.45 -28.49 -11.87
CA ILE A 274 -9.22 -27.78 -10.60
C ILE A 274 -8.31 -26.57 -10.83
N TYR A 275 -7.23 -26.73 -11.58
CA TYR A 275 -6.34 -25.63 -11.95
C TYR A 275 -7.10 -24.52 -12.71
N LEU A 276 -7.85 -24.88 -13.76
CA LEU A 276 -8.65 -23.90 -14.51
C LEU A 276 -9.74 -23.26 -13.66
N LEU A 277 -10.31 -23.99 -12.68
CA LEU A 277 -11.30 -23.46 -11.75
C LEU A 277 -10.68 -22.38 -10.87
N ILE A 278 -9.50 -22.65 -10.29
CA ILE A 278 -8.77 -21.67 -9.47
C ILE A 278 -8.49 -20.40 -10.29
N LEU A 279 -7.95 -20.55 -11.51
CA LEU A 279 -7.70 -19.40 -12.39
C LEU A 279 -8.98 -18.62 -12.70
N SER A 280 -10.10 -19.31 -12.90
CA SER A 280 -11.36 -18.66 -13.19
C SER A 280 -11.94 -17.89 -12.01
N LEU A 281 -11.85 -18.47 -10.80
CA LEU A 281 -12.26 -17.80 -9.56
C LEU A 281 -11.41 -16.56 -9.28
N MET A 282 -10.09 -16.63 -9.51
CA MET A 282 -9.22 -15.46 -9.45
C MET A 282 -9.60 -14.40 -10.48
N GLY A 283 -9.99 -14.81 -11.69
CA GLY A 283 -10.52 -13.92 -12.70
C GLY A 283 -11.77 -13.17 -12.27
N ILE A 284 -12.73 -13.90 -11.72
CA ILE A 284 -13.96 -13.31 -11.17
C ILE A 284 -13.60 -12.32 -10.07
N PHE A 285 -12.68 -12.69 -9.18
CA PHE A 285 -12.18 -11.80 -8.14
C PHE A 285 -11.57 -10.52 -8.74
N PHE A 286 -10.66 -10.62 -9.71
CA PHE A 286 -10.02 -9.45 -10.35
C PHE A 286 -11.02 -8.52 -11.05
N VAL A 287 -11.96 -9.08 -11.81
CA VAL A 287 -13.02 -8.27 -12.46
C VAL A 287 -13.89 -7.59 -11.41
N SER A 288 -14.26 -8.31 -10.34
CA SER A 288 -15.12 -7.80 -9.28
C SER A 288 -14.45 -6.66 -8.52
N VAL A 289 -13.20 -6.85 -8.05
CA VAL A 289 -12.48 -5.80 -7.32
C VAL A 289 -12.07 -4.65 -8.24
N GLY A 290 -11.70 -4.93 -9.49
CA GLY A 290 -11.34 -3.88 -10.45
C GLY A 290 -12.51 -2.98 -10.84
N PHE A 291 -13.76 -3.48 -10.78
CA PHE A 291 -14.96 -2.71 -11.05
C PHE A 291 -15.56 -2.06 -9.80
N TYR A 292 -15.59 -2.77 -8.67
CA TYR A 292 -16.31 -2.34 -7.46
C TYR A 292 -15.43 -1.62 -6.43
N SER A 293 -14.13 -1.89 -6.39
CA SER A 293 -13.23 -1.31 -5.39
C SER A 293 -12.86 0.13 -5.72
N PHE A 294 -12.67 0.95 -4.69
CA PHE A 294 -12.08 2.27 -4.78
C PHE A 294 -10.55 2.24 -4.93
N HIS A 295 -9.93 1.06 -4.82
CA HIS A 295 -8.52 0.85 -5.13
C HIS A 295 -8.29 0.92 -6.63
N GLN A 296 -7.97 2.13 -7.11
CA GLN A 296 -7.66 2.40 -8.52
C GLN A 296 -6.45 1.60 -9.03
N GLU A 297 -5.59 1.15 -8.12
CA GLU A 297 -4.45 0.26 -8.37
C GLU A 297 -4.88 -1.11 -8.92
N LEU A 298 -6.13 -1.53 -8.68
CA LEU A 298 -6.67 -2.83 -9.10
C LEU A 298 -7.51 -2.74 -10.38
N ALA A 299 -7.86 -1.53 -10.81
CA ALA A 299 -8.71 -1.30 -11.97
C ALA A 299 -8.01 -1.71 -13.28
N MET A 300 -8.81 -2.14 -14.26
CA MET A 300 -8.34 -2.54 -15.60
C MET A 300 -7.23 -3.60 -15.58
N ASN A 301 -7.37 -4.60 -14.71
CA ASN A 301 -6.37 -5.66 -14.56
C ASN A 301 -6.31 -6.58 -15.79
N TYR A 302 -5.28 -6.41 -16.62
CA TYR A 302 -5.06 -7.21 -17.82
C TYR A 302 -4.66 -8.67 -17.53
N ASN A 303 -4.29 -9.01 -16.30
CA ASN A 303 -4.06 -10.40 -15.90
C ASN A 303 -5.34 -11.25 -16.02
N VAL A 304 -6.52 -10.64 -16.14
CA VAL A 304 -7.78 -11.32 -16.48
C VAL A 304 -7.70 -12.14 -17.80
N LEU A 305 -6.77 -11.84 -18.71
CA LEU A 305 -6.53 -12.69 -19.89
C LEU A 305 -5.95 -14.07 -19.52
N LEU A 306 -5.07 -14.14 -18.51
CA LEU A 306 -4.54 -15.38 -17.95
C LEU A 306 -5.55 -16.03 -16.99
N PHE A 307 -6.13 -15.22 -16.10
CA PHE A 307 -7.12 -15.61 -15.11
C PHE A 307 -8.53 -15.31 -15.63
N SER A 308 -8.96 -15.93 -16.73
CA SER A 308 -10.24 -15.53 -17.34
C SER A 308 -11.46 -16.10 -16.60
N PRO A 309 -12.48 -15.28 -16.26
CA PRO A 309 -13.78 -15.76 -15.80
C PRO A 309 -14.46 -16.73 -16.80
N PHE A 310 -14.13 -16.61 -18.09
CA PHE A 310 -14.68 -17.49 -19.13
C PHE A 310 -14.10 -18.91 -19.11
N LEU A 311 -13.10 -19.19 -18.28
CA LEU A 311 -12.66 -20.56 -17.98
C LEU A 311 -13.76 -21.39 -17.31
N LEU A 312 -14.68 -20.78 -16.54
CA LEU A 312 -15.86 -21.48 -16.02
C LEU A 312 -16.74 -22.03 -17.14
N ILE A 313 -16.90 -21.29 -18.25
CA ILE A 313 -17.68 -21.73 -19.41
C ILE A 313 -16.98 -22.93 -20.09
N LEU A 314 -15.65 -22.89 -20.19
CA LEU A 314 -14.85 -24.03 -20.67
C LEU A 314 -15.08 -25.27 -19.78
N ILE A 315 -15.02 -25.11 -18.46
CA ILE A 315 -15.24 -26.19 -17.49
C ILE A 315 -16.66 -26.74 -17.62
N PHE A 316 -17.68 -25.87 -17.73
CA PHE A 316 -19.07 -26.26 -17.92
C PHE A 316 -19.23 -27.14 -19.17
N PHE A 317 -18.72 -26.72 -20.33
CA PHE A 317 -18.79 -27.53 -21.55
C PHE A 317 -18.03 -28.84 -21.43
N SER A 318 -16.91 -28.86 -20.71
CA SER A 318 -16.13 -30.07 -20.44
C SER A 318 -16.92 -31.07 -19.60
N ILE A 319 -17.65 -30.61 -18.57
CA ILE A 319 -18.51 -31.45 -17.71
C ILE A 319 -19.73 -31.93 -18.49
N ALA A 320 -20.34 -31.06 -19.29
CA ALA A 320 -21.44 -31.40 -20.20
C ALA A 320 -21.03 -32.30 -21.38
N LYS A 321 -19.77 -32.76 -21.42
CA LYS A 321 -19.19 -33.62 -22.47
C LYS A 321 -19.31 -33.03 -23.89
N ASN A 322 -19.45 -31.71 -24.01
CA ASN A 322 -19.56 -31.02 -25.29
C ASN A 322 -18.16 -30.76 -25.89
N LYS A 323 -17.63 -31.75 -26.60
CA LYS A 323 -16.26 -31.72 -27.15
C LYS A 323 -16.01 -30.53 -28.09
N ARG A 324 -16.99 -30.18 -28.94
CA ARG A 324 -16.86 -29.09 -29.93
C ARG A 324 -16.62 -27.75 -29.24
N TRP A 325 -17.43 -27.41 -28.24
CA TRP A 325 -17.31 -26.15 -27.52
C TRP A 325 -16.16 -26.15 -26.52
N THR A 326 -15.87 -27.29 -25.88
CA THR A 326 -14.65 -27.44 -25.05
C THR A 326 -13.39 -27.13 -25.85
N TYR A 327 -13.27 -27.68 -27.06
CA TYR A 327 -12.15 -27.40 -27.97
C TYR A 327 -12.07 -25.91 -28.35
N ARG A 328 -13.19 -25.33 -28.79
CA ARG A 328 -13.24 -23.91 -29.20
C ARG A 328 -12.83 -22.96 -28.07
N PHE A 329 -13.35 -23.18 -26.86
CA PHE A 329 -12.98 -22.37 -25.69
C PHE A 329 -11.53 -22.61 -25.26
N ALA A 330 -11.00 -23.83 -25.36
CA ALA A 330 -9.58 -24.07 -25.10
C ALA A 330 -8.67 -23.30 -26.09
N VAL A 331 -9.02 -23.29 -27.38
CA VAL A 331 -8.29 -22.52 -28.40
C VAL A 331 -8.42 -21.00 -28.16
N LEU A 332 -9.61 -20.51 -27.81
CA LEU A 332 -9.81 -19.10 -27.44
C LEU A 332 -8.88 -18.66 -26.30
N HIS A 333 -8.77 -19.47 -25.24
CA HIS A 333 -7.89 -19.16 -24.11
C HIS A 333 -6.41 -19.29 -24.45
N LEU A 334 -6.03 -20.16 -25.40
CA LEU A 334 -4.67 -20.16 -25.94
C LEU A 334 -4.35 -18.85 -26.68
N ILE A 335 -5.32 -18.28 -27.42
CA ILE A 335 -5.16 -16.96 -28.06
C ILE A 335 -5.02 -15.87 -26.99
N PHE A 336 -5.87 -15.85 -25.95
CA PHE A 336 -5.72 -14.91 -24.83
C PHE A 336 -4.36 -15.02 -24.16
N LEU A 337 -3.86 -16.25 -23.96
CA LEU A 337 -2.55 -16.50 -23.37
C LEU A 337 -1.42 -15.97 -24.25
N ILE A 338 -1.50 -16.11 -25.57
CA ILE A 338 -0.51 -15.56 -26.51
C ILE A 338 -0.52 -14.03 -26.47
N VAL A 339 -1.71 -13.40 -26.56
CA VAL A 339 -1.85 -11.93 -26.47
C VAL A 339 -1.30 -11.40 -25.15
N TYR A 340 -1.67 -12.06 -24.04
CA TYR A 340 -1.17 -11.74 -22.71
C TYR A 340 0.36 -11.87 -22.63
N SER A 341 0.93 -12.96 -23.16
CA SER A 341 2.38 -13.19 -23.14
C SER A 341 3.14 -12.09 -23.88
N ILE A 342 2.67 -11.70 -25.08
CA ILE A 342 3.27 -10.61 -25.87
C ILE A 342 3.20 -9.28 -25.11
N PHE A 343 2.05 -8.96 -24.54
CA PHE A 343 1.86 -7.74 -23.76
C PHE A 343 2.79 -7.67 -22.53
N MET A 344 3.11 -8.82 -21.94
CA MET A 344 3.88 -8.92 -20.72
C MET A 344 5.40 -8.81 -20.90
N ILE A 345 5.96 -9.01 -22.09
CA ILE A 345 7.43 -9.12 -22.32
C ILE A 345 8.22 -7.96 -21.70
N ASN A 346 7.68 -6.73 -21.74
CA ASN A 346 8.35 -5.52 -21.25
C ASN A 346 7.95 -5.13 -19.81
N LYS A 347 7.22 -5.99 -19.08
CA LYS A 347 6.76 -5.71 -17.72
C LYS A 347 7.75 -6.27 -16.69
N ALA A 348 8.00 -5.52 -15.62
CA ALA A 348 8.93 -5.90 -14.55
C ALA A 348 8.63 -7.28 -13.92
N HIS A 349 7.37 -7.70 -13.92
CA HIS A 349 6.89 -8.94 -13.33
C HIS A 349 6.68 -10.08 -14.33
N PHE A 350 7.18 -9.96 -15.57
CA PHE A 350 7.03 -11.02 -16.57
C PHE A 350 7.59 -12.35 -16.09
N LEU A 351 8.81 -12.35 -15.55
CA LEU A 351 9.53 -13.55 -15.14
C LEU A 351 8.84 -14.32 -14.01
N ILE A 352 8.24 -13.61 -13.03
CA ILE A 352 7.56 -14.28 -11.91
C ILE A 352 6.23 -14.93 -12.35
N VAL A 353 5.57 -14.38 -13.38
CA VAL A 353 4.32 -14.92 -13.93
C VAL A 353 4.55 -15.98 -15.02
N LEU A 354 5.70 -15.97 -15.69
CA LEU A 354 6.03 -16.85 -16.80
C LEU A 354 5.78 -18.35 -16.53
N PRO A 355 6.14 -18.95 -15.38
CA PRO A 355 5.83 -20.35 -15.09
C PRO A 355 4.33 -20.68 -15.15
N MET A 356 3.47 -19.74 -14.72
CA MET A 356 2.02 -19.90 -14.78
C MET A 356 1.50 -19.77 -16.20
N ILE A 357 2.08 -18.87 -17.01
CA ILE A 357 1.77 -18.78 -18.45
C ILE A 357 2.04 -20.13 -19.12
N ILE A 358 3.23 -20.69 -18.89
CA ILE A 358 3.64 -21.98 -19.46
C ILE A 358 2.68 -23.09 -19.01
N THR A 359 2.41 -23.18 -17.70
CA THR A 359 1.51 -24.20 -17.14
C THR A 359 0.10 -24.11 -17.72
N SER A 360 -0.45 -22.91 -17.83
CA SER A 360 -1.75 -22.67 -18.49
C SER A 360 -1.74 -23.11 -19.94
N GLY A 361 -0.66 -22.82 -20.68
CA GLY A 361 -0.49 -23.29 -22.07
C GLY A 361 -0.55 -24.81 -22.16
N PHE A 362 0.22 -25.53 -21.33
CA PHE A 362 0.23 -26.99 -21.28
C PHE A 362 -1.15 -27.58 -20.94
N VAL A 363 -1.84 -27.03 -19.94
CA VAL A 363 -3.19 -27.49 -19.55
C VAL A 363 -4.19 -27.26 -20.69
N LEU A 364 -4.20 -26.08 -21.30
CA LEU A 364 -5.12 -25.74 -22.38
C LEU A 364 -4.87 -26.58 -23.64
N VAL A 365 -3.60 -26.83 -24.01
CA VAL A 365 -3.25 -27.73 -25.13
C VAL A 365 -3.72 -29.16 -24.85
N ARG A 366 -3.51 -29.69 -23.63
CA ARG A 366 -4.03 -31.01 -23.24
C ARG A 366 -5.55 -31.08 -23.40
N VAL A 367 -6.27 -30.06 -22.92
CA VAL A 367 -7.73 -29.98 -23.05
C VAL A 367 -8.16 -29.93 -24.53
N ALA A 368 -7.49 -29.12 -25.36
CA ALA A 368 -7.78 -29.03 -26.79
C ALA A 368 -7.55 -30.37 -27.51
N ILE A 369 -6.38 -31.00 -27.34
CA ILE A 369 -6.05 -32.29 -27.99
C ILE A 369 -7.08 -33.38 -27.64
N ARG A 370 -7.47 -33.49 -26.36
CA ARG A 370 -8.47 -34.46 -25.89
C ARG A 370 -9.87 -34.27 -26.50
N ASN A 371 -10.18 -33.08 -27.01
CA ASN A 371 -11.49 -32.71 -27.53
C ASN A 371 -11.50 -32.36 -29.03
N LYS A 372 -10.35 -32.44 -29.71
CA LYS A 372 -10.26 -32.28 -31.16
C LYS A 372 -11.06 -33.39 -31.84
N LYS A 373 -11.91 -33.04 -32.81
CA LYS A 373 -12.55 -34.05 -33.66
C LYS A 373 -11.45 -34.82 -34.41
N ARG A 374 -11.51 -36.15 -34.42
CA ARG A 374 -10.72 -36.94 -35.37
C ARG A 374 -11.19 -36.54 -36.77
N ILE A 375 -10.27 -36.07 -37.60
CA ILE A 375 -10.53 -35.97 -39.04
C ILE A 375 -10.66 -37.43 -39.50
N PRO A 376 -11.81 -37.87 -40.04
CA PRO A 376 -11.86 -39.18 -40.67
C PRO A 376 -10.87 -39.15 -41.83
N ILE A 377 -9.84 -39.99 -41.75
CA ILE A 377 -9.00 -40.28 -42.90
C ILE A 377 -9.91 -41.11 -43.81
N ILE A 378 -10.39 -40.51 -44.89
CA ILE A 378 -10.98 -41.25 -46.00
C ILE A 378 -9.76 -41.90 -46.67
N ILE A 379 -9.53 -43.18 -46.36
CA ILE A 379 -8.53 -44.01 -47.04
C ILE A 379 -9.18 -44.56 -48.30
#